data_AF-A0A9E1L769-F1
#
_entry.id   AF-A0A9E1L769-F1
#
_cell.length_a   1.000
_cell.length_b   1.000
_cell.length_c   1.000
_cell.angle_alpha   90.00
_cell.angle_beta   90.00
_cell.angle_gamma   90.00
#
_symmetry.space_group_name_H-M   'P 1'
#
loop_
_entity.id
_entity.type
_entity.pdbx_description
1 polymer ?
#
loop_
_entity_poly.entity_id
_entity_poly.type
_entity_poly.pdbx_seq_one_letter_code
_entity_poly.pdbx_strand_id
1 'polypeptide(L)'
;MELLRRILKVETNLQFVVVFIVFSITGMGAVFIARPMMGWVGIDYEQMQWYVFWPIRILFMTICYQIMLVIFGTLFGQRDYFWQVEKRMLKRFGIRLK
;
A
#
# COMPACT_ATOMS: atom_id res chain seq x y z
N MET A 1 -7.39 16.65 -16.16
CA MET A 1 -8.00 15.37 -15.71
C MET A 1 -7.55 14.15 -16.51
N GLU A 2 -7.23 14.28 -17.80
CA GLU A 2 -6.88 13.13 -18.65
C GLU A 2 -5.53 12.47 -18.32
N LEU A 3 -4.52 13.25 -17.95
CA LEU A 3 -3.18 12.72 -17.60
C LEU A 3 -3.21 11.79 -16.38
N LEU A 4 -3.95 12.14 -15.33
CA LEU A 4 -4.07 11.32 -14.10
C LEU A 4 -4.78 9.99 -14.37
N ARG A 5 -5.84 10.02 -15.20
CA ARG A 5 -6.59 8.81 -15.60
C ARG A 5 -5.71 7.85 -16.39
N ARG A 6 -4.82 8.38 -17.24
CA ARG A 6 -3.88 7.59 -18.04
C ARG A 6 -2.80 6.91 -17.19
N ILE A 7 -2.27 7.58 -16.17
CA ILE A 7 -1.23 7.03 -15.26
C ILE A 7 -1.82 5.94 -14.36
N LEU A 8 -3.00 6.21 -13.78
CA LEU A 8 -3.68 5.28 -12.88
C LEU A 8 -4.46 4.17 -13.64
N LYS A 9 -4.58 4.26 -14.96
CA LYS A 9 -5.40 3.37 -15.82
C LYS A 9 -6.83 3.20 -15.31
N VAL A 10 -7.47 4.31 -15.02
CA VAL A 10 -8.84 4.33 -14.47
C VAL A 10 -9.83 4.64 -15.58
N GLU A 11 -10.87 3.81 -15.73
CA GLU A 11 -11.83 3.91 -16.83
C GLU A 11 -12.90 4.97 -16.55
N THR A 12 -13.38 5.09 -15.30
CA THR A 12 -14.53 5.94 -14.94
C THR A 12 -14.19 6.97 -13.84
N ASN A 13 -14.86 8.14 -13.85
CA ASN A 13 -14.70 9.15 -12.80
C ASN A 13 -15.05 8.61 -11.40
N LEU A 14 -16.07 7.76 -11.28
CA LEU A 14 -16.44 7.09 -10.03
C LEU A 14 -15.34 6.17 -9.53
N GLN A 15 -14.71 5.41 -10.42
CA GLN A 15 -13.59 4.55 -10.07
C GLN A 15 -12.41 5.35 -9.52
N PHE A 16 -12.12 6.52 -10.10
CA PHE A 16 -11.04 7.39 -9.60
C PHE A 16 -11.29 7.85 -8.16
N VAL A 17 -12.52 8.27 -7.86
CA VAL A 17 -12.90 8.69 -6.50
C VAL A 17 -12.79 7.53 -5.51
N VAL A 18 -13.30 6.35 -5.87
CA VAL A 18 -13.19 5.13 -5.03
C VAL A 18 -11.73 4.80 -4.76
N VAL A 19 -10.88 4.80 -5.78
CA VAL A 19 -9.45 4.53 -5.66
C VAL A 19 -8.80 5.55 -4.71
N PHE A 20 -9.12 6.84 -4.85
CA PHE A 20 -8.56 7.88 -4.00
C PHE A 20 -8.98 7.73 -2.52
N ILE A 21 -10.25 7.38 -2.28
CA ILE A 21 -10.77 7.12 -0.93
C ILE A 21 -10.08 5.91 -0.32
N VAL A 22 -10.00 4.79 -1.06
CA VAL A 22 -9.32 3.58 -0.61
C VAL A 22 -7.86 3.90 -0.29
N PHE A 23 -7.13 4.55 -1.19
CA PHE A 23 -5.74 4.94 -0.95
C PHE A 23 -5.57 5.86 0.28
N SER A 24 -6.52 6.75 0.53
CA SER A 24 -6.48 7.61 1.72
C SER A 24 -6.63 6.80 3.01
N ILE A 25 -7.59 5.86 3.03
CA ILE A 25 -7.87 5.01 4.19
C ILE A 25 -6.72 4.01 4.42
N THR A 26 -6.26 3.31 3.37
CA THR A 26 -5.12 2.39 3.47
C THR A 26 -3.82 3.13 3.79
N GLY A 27 -3.67 4.34 3.25
CA GLY A 27 -2.66 5.36 3.58
C GLY A 27 -2.44 5.51 5.07
N MET A 28 -3.50 6.00 5.72
CA MET A 28 -3.51 6.28 7.14
C MET A 28 -3.44 5.00 7.98
N GLY A 29 -4.19 3.97 7.57
CA GLY A 29 -4.26 2.69 8.27
C GLY A 29 -2.91 1.97 8.34
N ALA A 30 -2.13 1.98 7.26
CA ALA A 30 -0.81 1.35 7.25
C ALA A 30 0.18 2.05 8.20
N VAL A 31 0.15 3.38 8.33
CA VAL A 31 0.98 4.10 9.32
C VAL A 31 0.56 3.71 10.75
N PHE A 32 -0.75 3.65 10.99
CA PHE A 32 -1.31 3.35 12.29
C PHE A 32 -0.99 1.92 12.74
N ILE A 33 -1.02 0.95 11.82
CA ILE A 33 -0.69 -0.46 12.07
C ILE A 33 0.83 -0.66 12.18
N ALA A 34 1.64 0.07 11.39
CA ALA A 34 3.09 -0.09 11.42
C ALA A 34 3.70 0.23 12.79
N ARG A 35 3.15 1.23 13.51
CA ARG A 35 3.64 1.62 14.85
C ARG A 35 3.57 0.48 15.89
N PRO A 36 2.40 -0.12 16.18
CA PRO A 36 2.31 -1.24 17.12
C PRO A 36 3.02 -2.50 16.59
N MET A 37 3.01 -2.76 15.28
CA MET A 37 3.72 -3.93 14.73
C MET A 37 5.23 -3.85 14.98
N MET A 38 5.86 -2.68 14.80
CA MET A 38 7.29 -2.54 15.10
C MET A 38 7.60 -2.76 16.59
N GLY A 39 6.72 -2.28 17.48
CA GLY A 39 6.82 -2.53 18.91
C GLY A 39 6.68 -4.02 19.27
N TRP A 40 5.81 -4.76 18.58
CA TRP A 40 5.63 -6.20 18.79
C TRP A 40 6.80 -7.04 18.28
N VAL A 41 7.46 -6.59 17.20
CA VAL A 41 8.66 -7.26 16.65
C VAL A 41 9.91 -6.97 17.50
N GLY A 42 9.79 -6.12 18.54
CA GLY A 42 10.92 -5.74 19.40
C GLY A 42 11.92 -4.84 18.67
N ILE A 43 11.49 -4.15 17.62
CA ILE A 43 12.30 -3.18 16.88
C ILE A 43 12.18 -1.84 17.60
N ASP A 44 12.96 -1.69 18.67
CA ASP A 44 13.06 -0.42 19.38
C ASP A 44 13.94 0.56 18.61
N TYR A 45 13.44 1.79 18.46
CA TYR A 45 14.16 2.89 17.81
C TYR A 45 15.49 3.18 18.51
N GLU A 46 15.59 2.87 19.80
CA GLU A 46 16.79 3.10 20.62
C GLU A 46 17.87 2.02 20.43
N GLN A 47 17.49 0.80 20.00
CA GLN A 47 18.43 -0.32 19.87
C GLN A 47 18.95 -0.51 18.44
N MET A 48 18.25 0.05 17.44
CA MET A 48 18.65 -0.04 16.03
C MET A 48 19.23 1.25 15.49
N GLN A 49 20.26 1.13 14.66
CA GLN A 49 20.79 2.24 13.86
C GLN A 49 19.67 2.82 12.97
N TRP A 50 19.55 4.14 12.94
CA TRP A 50 18.49 4.85 12.21
C TRP A 50 18.37 4.42 10.74
N TYR A 51 19.49 4.10 10.09
CA TYR A 51 19.58 3.67 8.70
C TYR A 51 19.00 2.28 8.45
N VAL A 52 18.88 1.44 9.48
CA VAL A 52 18.28 0.10 9.41
C VAL A 52 16.80 0.15 9.78
N PHE A 53 16.46 0.96 10.79
CA PHE A 53 15.09 1.13 11.25
C PHE A 53 14.14 1.64 10.16
N TRP A 54 14.52 2.70 9.44
CA TRP A 54 13.67 3.33 8.44
C TRP A 54 13.31 2.42 7.25
N PRO A 55 14.26 1.71 6.61
CA PRO A 55 13.95 0.75 5.55
C PRO A 55 13.03 -0.38 6.02
N ILE A 56 13.26 -0.93 7.21
CA ILE A 56 12.40 -2.00 7.76
C ILE A 56 10.99 -1.49 7.99
N ARG A 57 10.85 -0.29 8.56
CA ARG A 57 9.55 0.37 8.75
C ARG A 57 8.80 0.57 7.44
N ILE A 58 9.48 1.05 6.40
CA ILE A 58 8.88 1.25 5.07
C ILE A 58 8.48 -0.09 4.46
N LEU A 59 9.32 -1.12 4.59
CA LEU A 59 9.01 -2.46 4.09
C LEU A 59 7.78 -3.05 4.77
N PHE A 60 7.71 -3.00 6.10
CA PHE A 60 6.54 -3.44 6.87
C PHE A 60 5.29 -2.66 6.48
N MET A 61 5.38 -1.33 6.41
CA MET A 61 4.28 -0.49 6.00
C MET A 61 3.79 -0.84 4.59
N THR A 62 4.70 -1.17 3.67
CA THR A 62 4.38 -1.61 2.31
C THR A 62 3.66 -2.96 2.30
N ILE A 63 4.06 -3.92 3.14
CA ILE A 63 3.40 -5.23 3.26
C ILE A 63 1.99 -5.07 3.86
N CYS A 64 1.82 -4.25 4.91
CA CYS A 64 0.49 -3.93 5.44
C CYS A 64 -0.38 -3.27 4.37
N TYR A 65 0.20 -2.35 3.58
CA TYR A 65 -0.49 -1.67 2.49
C TYR A 65 -1.05 -2.64 1.44
N GLN A 66 -0.25 -3.64 1.08
CA GLN A 66 -0.63 -4.68 0.12
C GLN A 66 -1.87 -5.44 0.56
N ILE A 67 -1.86 -5.92 1.81
CA ILE A 67 -2.99 -6.64 2.40
C ILE A 67 -4.25 -5.75 2.41
N MET A 68 -4.12 -4.49 2.82
CA MET A 68 -5.26 -3.57 2.87
C MET A 68 -5.82 -3.28 1.47
N LEU A 69 -4.97 -3.03 0.47
CA LEU A 69 -5.43 -2.78 -0.90
C LEU A 69 -6.23 -3.96 -1.47
N VAL A 70 -5.83 -5.20 -1.17
CA VAL A 70 -6.59 -6.39 -1.58
C VAL A 70 -7.96 -6.40 -0.90
N ILE A 71 -8.02 -6.22 0.42
CA ILE A 71 -9.26 -6.24 1.20
C ILE A 71 -10.25 -5.19 0.69
N PHE A 72 -9.82 -3.93 0.59
CA PHE A 72 -10.67 -2.85 0.10
C PHE A 72 -11.01 -3.03 -1.38
N GLY A 73 -10.10 -3.55 -2.20
CA GLY A 73 -10.37 -3.90 -3.59
C GLY A 73 -11.48 -4.93 -3.73
N THR A 74 -11.51 -5.96 -2.89
CA THR A 74 -12.65 -6.90 -2.80
C THR A 74 -13.94 -6.23 -2.34
N LEU A 75 -13.87 -5.33 -1.34
CA LEU A 75 -15.05 -4.70 -0.74
C LEU A 75 -15.79 -3.78 -1.73
N PHE A 76 -15.05 -3.09 -2.61
CA PHE A 76 -15.61 -2.21 -3.65
C PHE A 76 -15.86 -2.93 -4.99
N GLY A 77 -15.66 -4.25 -5.07
CA GLY A 77 -15.85 -5.02 -6.31
C GLY A 77 -14.83 -4.73 -7.41
N GLN A 78 -13.71 -4.08 -7.08
CA GLN A 78 -12.64 -3.70 -8.01
C GLN A 78 -11.34 -4.49 -7.77
N ARG A 79 -11.47 -5.73 -7.30
CA ARG A 79 -10.33 -6.57 -6.91
C ARG A 79 -9.26 -6.66 -7.99
N ASP A 80 -9.66 -6.87 -9.25
CA ASP A 80 -8.72 -7.05 -10.36
C ASP A 80 -7.94 -5.76 -10.69
N TYR A 81 -8.56 -4.59 -10.50
CA TYR A 81 -7.89 -3.30 -10.64
C TYR A 81 -6.81 -3.13 -9.56
N PHE A 82 -7.19 -3.33 -8.29
CA PHE A 82 -6.25 -3.19 -7.18
C PHE A 82 -5.14 -4.24 -7.22
N TRP A 83 -5.44 -5.47 -7.63
CA TRP A 83 -4.43 -6.51 -7.85
C TRP A 83 -3.41 -6.12 -8.93
N GLN A 84 -3.86 -5.50 -10.03
CA GLN A 84 -2.95 -4.96 -11.04
C GLN A 84 -2.10 -3.80 -10.53
N VAL A 85 -2.67 -2.93 -9.69
CA VAL A 85 -1.94 -1.82 -9.05
C VAL A 85 -0.87 -2.38 -8.11
N GLU A 86 -1.23 -3.35 -7.27
CA GLU A 86 -0.35 -4.02 -6.33
C GLU A 86 0.80 -4.74 -7.06
N LYS A 87 0.51 -5.57 -8.07
CA LYS A 87 1.55 -6.20 -8.90
C LYS A 87 2.48 -5.17 -9.55
N ARG A 88 1.95 -4.02 -9.97
CA ARG A 88 2.76 -2.94 -10.56
C ARG A 88 3.69 -2.30 -9.53
N MET A 89 3.25 -2.14 -8.28
CA MET A 89 4.09 -1.67 -7.18
C MET A 89 5.16 -2.71 -6.83
N LEU A 90 4.78 -3.98 -6.65
CA LEU A 90 5.69 -5.08 -6.32
C LEU A 90 6.77 -5.31 -7.38
N LYS A 91 6.42 -5.16 -8.66
CA LYS A 91 7.40 -5.25 -9.76
C LYS A 91 8.51 -4.19 -9.64
N ARG A 92 8.25 -3.03 -9.03
CA ARG A 92 9.28 -1.99 -8.77
C ARG A 92 10.23 -2.38 -7.64
N PHE A 93 9.77 -3.20 -6.70
CA PHE A 93 10.60 -3.80 -5.66
C PHE A 93 11.30 -5.10 -6.11
N GLY A 94 11.22 -5.45 -7.40
CA GLY A 94 11.86 -6.64 -7.96
C GLY A 94 11.10 -7.95 -7.74
N ILE A 95 9.96 -7.92 -7.06
CA ILE A 95 9.14 -9.10 -6.77
C ILE A 95 8.22 -9.36 -7.96
N ARG A 96 8.53 -10.40 -8.75
CA ARG A 96 7.65 -10.88 -9.84
C ARG A 96 6.69 -11.93 -9.30
N LEU A 97 5.52 -11.50 -8.83
CA LEU A 97 4.38 -12.41 -8.63
C LEU A 97 3.80 -12.74 -10.01
N LYS A 98 3.88 -14.02 -10.40
CA LYS A 98 3.24 -14.57 -11.61
C LYS A 98 1.72 -14.50 -11.43
#